data_AF-A0A660VDW9-F1
#
_entry.id   AF-A0A660VDW9-F1
#
_cell.length_a   1.000
_cell.length_b   1.000
_cell.length_c   1.000
_cell.angle_alpha   90.00
_cell.angle_beta   90.00
_cell.angle_gamma   90.00
#
_symmetry.space_group_name_H-M   'P 1'
#
loop_
_entity.id
_entity.type
_entity.pdbx_description
1 polymer ?
#
loop_
_entity_poly.entity_id
_entity_poly.type
_entity_poly.pdbx_seq_one_letter_code
_entity_poly.pdbx_strand_id
1 'polypeptide(L)'
;MRAAAFLFWMMLVCVCFGAPSIPKVPSEKKLRKMVAKALERGRAYLKLLVSLERDKAFRSRYKALRLRLARLSTNRHRAEQRQKLLRPVVTPLKKRKKHPNRLIEGLMKELDKIERRAYELERALATGKRVEANDVAALTRRLYRMAAEVRNREAALIGLALLRAGEPPDSNDMKILISKAKDYIKKRASAQGKARFYYDYSAPLTLMFWEELLARRGMRSGLTYRRSLKQAAASLSPDDKKFLQSIVDGLVSGAAYNATRYKAKQKFWVWGATDNSCTQFVMMGLRCALNLGLKVPTDLVEQAAQAVLSSQQEKGERVKWFFVPFAELSYDELKRIEESNGVERVLEQSGTRRFRTRPDWGIRRRRYRREGRMLARGFPYLVRPPSQRRRSISPRLSTTVGGVCSLAIAKAVLSRQHALKEALEKRLNSAIRDGCGYTAKHFDNLLNLQKGGNSYLPPRSSWYFYTWWALERACAMTLLERLAGRDWWRVGATVIVHLQKKDGSWNHRGVTGEQSTIATAFAMLFLARGTLPVVGEPRGDVVATGSSMFKKKPK
;
A
#
# COMPACT_ATOMS: atom_id res chain seq x y z
N MET A 1 44.64 -25.68 16.33
CA MET A 1 44.42 -24.45 17.14
C MET A 1 44.05 -23.20 16.33
N ARG A 2 44.66 -22.94 15.16
CA ARG A 2 44.35 -21.72 14.35
C ARG A 2 42.93 -21.64 13.76
N ALA A 3 42.30 -22.77 13.42
CA ALA A 3 40.93 -22.81 12.92
C ALA A 3 39.87 -22.48 13.99
N ALA A 4 40.11 -22.89 15.25
CA ALA A 4 39.22 -22.60 16.37
C ALA A 4 39.27 -21.11 16.76
N ALA A 5 40.45 -20.49 16.72
CA ALA A 5 40.61 -19.06 16.95
C ALA A 5 39.93 -18.21 15.87
N PHE A 6 39.96 -18.64 14.60
CA PHE A 6 39.28 -17.95 13.51
C PHE A 6 37.75 -18.05 13.59
N LEU A 7 37.22 -19.21 14.00
CA LEU A 7 35.79 -19.41 14.27
C LEU A 7 35.33 -18.61 15.50
N PHE A 8 36.15 -18.53 16.55
CA PHE A 8 35.87 -17.73 17.74
C PHE A 8 35.89 -16.23 17.44
N TRP A 9 36.83 -15.77 16.59
CA TRP A 9 36.89 -14.39 16.11
C TRP A 9 35.73 -14.06 15.16
N MET A 10 35.31 -14.97 14.27
CA MET A 10 34.08 -14.80 13.47
C MET A 10 32.82 -14.78 14.34
N MET A 11 32.73 -15.59 15.39
CA MET A 11 31.63 -15.51 16.36
C MET A 11 31.64 -14.19 17.12
N LEU A 12 32.80 -13.71 17.59
CA LEU A 12 32.94 -12.41 18.27
C LEU A 12 32.64 -11.23 17.34
N VAL A 13 33.03 -11.27 16.06
CA VAL A 13 32.66 -10.25 15.06
C VAL A 13 31.16 -10.30 14.74
N CYS A 14 30.55 -11.49 14.73
CA CYS A 14 29.09 -11.62 14.64
C CYS A 14 28.36 -11.10 15.91
N VAL A 15 28.94 -11.29 17.10
CA VAL A 15 28.37 -10.85 18.39
C VAL A 15 28.62 -9.35 18.65
N CYS A 16 29.70 -8.77 18.12
CA CYS A 16 30.05 -7.36 18.28
C CYS A 16 29.67 -6.46 17.08
N PHE A 17 29.37 -7.02 15.89
CA PHE A 17 29.02 -6.25 14.68
C PHE A 17 27.84 -6.82 13.83
N GLY A 18 26.85 -7.48 14.43
CA GLY A 18 25.56 -7.73 13.78
C GLY A 18 24.43 -7.98 14.80
N ALA A 19 23.47 -7.09 15.07
CA ALA A 19 22.90 -5.99 14.30
C ALA A 19 22.60 -4.76 15.21
N PRO A 20 22.39 -3.57 14.61
CA PRO A 20 21.01 -3.27 14.27
C PRO A 20 20.87 -2.84 12.81
N SER A 21 20.04 -3.55 12.06
CA SER A 21 19.66 -3.17 10.69
C SER A 21 18.67 -2.00 10.65
N ILE A 22 18.36 -1.38 11.80
CA ILE A 22 17.30 -0.39 11.99
C ILE A 22 17.90 0.90 12.56
N PRO A 23 17.58 2.08 12.01
CA PRO A 23 17.88 3.36 12.66
C PRO A 23 17.28 3.40 14.07
N LYS A 24 17.98 4.00 15.04
CA LYS A 24 17.49 4.14 16.42
C LYS A 24 16.09 4.77 16.43
N VAL A 25 15.10 4.06 16.97
CA VAL A 25 13.70 4.52 17.02
C VAL A 25 13.63 5.80 17.86
N PRO A 26 13.19 6.95 17.29
CA PRO A 26 13.12 8.20 18.04
C PRO A 26 12.08 8.18 19.17
N SER A 27 12.14 9.20 20.03
CA SER A 27 11.03 9.51 20.92
C SER A 27 9.76 9.79 20.11
N GLU A 28 8.60 9.49 20.70
CA GLU A 28 7.33 9.57 19.99
C GLU A 28 7.05 10.98 19.43
N LYS A 29 7.28 12.01 20.24
CA LYS A 29 7.16 13.41 19.84
C LYS A 29 8.06 13.74 18.64
N LYS A 30 9.30 13.24 18.63
CA LYS A 30 10.23 13.46 17.50
C LYS A 30 9.78 12.69 16.27
N LEU A 31 9.35 11.44 16.42
CA LEU A 31 8.87 10.61 15.32
C LEU A 31 7.62 11.20 14.67
N ARG A 32 6.62 11.66 15.45
CA ARG A 32 5.42 12.33 14.91
C ARG A 32 5.79 13.54 14.03
N LYS A 33 6.75 14.38 14.46
CA LYS A 33 7.25 15.52 13.65
C LYS A 33 7.94 15.06 12.37
N MET A 34 8.76 14.01 12.45
CA MET A 34 9.44 13.43 11.30
C MET A 34 8.46 12.86 10.27
N VAL A 35 7.43 12.14 10.74
CA VAL A 35 6.36 11.59 9.91
C VAL A 35 5.54 12.70 9.24
N ALA A 36 5.15 13.75 9.98
CA ALA A 36 4.42 14.88 9.42
C ALA A 36 5.19 15.55 8.27
N LYS A 37 6.50 15.80 8.47
CA LYS A 37 7.38 16.36 7.44
C LYS A 37 7.55 15.42 6.23
N ALA A 38 7.63 14.11 6.47
CA ALA A 38 7.71 13.13 5.39
C ALA A 38 6.42 13.08 4.56
N LEU A 39 5.25 13.10 5.21
CA LEU A 39 3.95 13.15 4.54
C LEU A 39 3.76 14.44 3.74
N GLU A 40 4.19 15.58 4.27
CA GLU A 40 4.15 16.86 3.57
C GLU A 40 4.96 16.81 2.26
N ARG A 41 6.19 16.28 2.31
CA ARG A 41 7.06 16.12 1.14
C ARG A 41 6.50 15.11 0.14
N GLY A 42 5.96 13.98 0.60
CA GLY A 42 5.30 12.98 -0.25
C GLY A 42 4.07 13.55 -0.96
N ARG A 43 3.25 14.32 -0.21
CA ARG A 43 2.10 15.04 -0.75
C ARG A 43 2.54 16.04 -1.81
N ALA A 44 3.56 16.86 -1.55
CA ALA A 44 4.10 17.81 -2.52
C ALA A 44 4.56 17.10 -3.81
N TYR A 45 5.23 15.95 -3.69
CA TYR A 45 5.63 15.14 -4.83
C TYR A 45 4.43 14.64 -5.65
N LEU A 46 3.43 14.02 -5.02
CA LEU A 46 2.25 13.50 -5.74
C LEU A 46 1.42 14.62 -6.37
N LYS A 47 1.23 15.76 -5.69
CA LYS A 47 0.55 16.94 -6.25
C LYS A 47 1.28 17.51 -7.45
N LEU A 48 2.61 17.54 -7.42
CA LEU A 48 3.40 17.92 -8.58
C LEU A 48 3.02 17.06 -9.79
N LEU A 49 2.88 15.75 -9.64
CA LEU A 49 2.50 14.85 -10.75
C LEU A 49 1.10 15.14 -11.30
N VAL A 50 0.14 15.44 -10.42
CA VAL A 50 -1.21 15.86 -10.82
C VAL A 50 -1.16 17.19 -11.57
N SER A 51 -0.29 18.11 -11.15
CA SER A 51 -0.11 19.41 -11.82
C SER A 51 0.60 19.31 -13.17
N LEU A 52 1.63 18.46 -13.30
CA LEU A 52 2.38 18.23 -14.54
C LEU A 52 1.49 17.73 -15.67
N GLU A 53 0.42 17.02 -15.32
CA GLU A 53 -0.58 16.64 -16.29
C GLU A 53 -1.09 17.87 -17.02
N ARG A 54 -1.49 18.95 -16.34
CA ARG A 54 -2.04 20.16 -16.99
C ARG A 54 -0.98 21.01 -17.71
N ASP A 55 0.29 20.75 -17.48
CA ASP A 55 1.38 21.50 -18.10
C ASP A 55 1.64 21.04 -19.53
N LYS A 56 0.98 21.70 -20.49
CA LYS A 56 1.09 21.38 -21.93
C LYS A 56 2.55 21.46 -22.41
N ALA A 57 3.34 22.40 -21.88
CA ALA A 57 4.72 22.61 -22.29
C ALA A 57 5.60 21.44 -21.85
N PHE A 58 5.54 21.06 -20.58
CA PHE A 58 6.27 19.92 -20.03
C PHE A 58 5.84 18.63 -20.72
N ARG A 59 4.53 18.37 -20.82
CA ARG A 59 3.99 17.12 -21.38
C ARG A 59 4.41 16.91 -22.84
N SER A 60 4.29 17.96 -23.67
CA SER A 60 4.68 17.91 -25.08
C SER A 60 6.16 17.60 -25.22
N ARG A 61 6.99 18.25 -24.40
CA ARG A 61 8.44 18.07 -24.42
C ARG A 61 8.88 16.69 -23.94
N TYR A 62 8.29 16.20 -22.84
CA TYR A 62 8.56 14.86 -22.32
C TYR A 62 8.24 13.79 -23.38
N LYS A 63 7.09 13.89 -24.06
CA LYS A 63 6.71 12.98 -25.15
C LYS A 63 7.66 13.05 -26.35
N ALA A 64 8.04 14.26 -26.77
CA ALA A 64 9.00 14.45 -27.86
C ALA A 64 10.35 13.82 -27.54
N LEU A 65 10.87 14.03 -26.32
CA LEU A 65 12.15 13.48 -25.89
C LEU A 65 12.11 11.96 -25.75
N ARG A 66 10.99 11.38 -25.29
CA ARG A 66 10.80 9.92 -25.26
C ARG A 66 10.88 9.32 -26.67
N LEU A 67 10.22 9.95 -27.66
CA LEU A 67 10.27 9.51 -29.05
C LEU A 67 11.69 9.66 -29.63
N ARG A 68 12.37 10.75 -29.30
CA ARG A 68 13.76 11.02 -29.71
C ARG A 68 14.72 9.95 -29.20
N LEU A 69 14.67 9.62 -27.91
CA LEU A 69 15.53 8.56 -27.34
C LEU A 69 15.24 7.17 -27.94
N ALA A 70 13.96 6.87 -28.24
CA ALA A 70 13.62 5.63 -28.94
C ALA A 70 14.25 5.57 -30.34
N ARG A 71 14.15 6.66 -31.12
CA ARG A 71 14.79 6.76 -32.44
C ARG A 71 16.32 6.72 -32.36
N LEU A 72 16.92 7.37 -31.37
CA LEU A 72 18.37 7.30 -31.13
C LEU A 72 18.80 5.85 -30.88
N SER A 73 18.04 5.10 -30.08
CA SER A 73 18.30 3.67 -29.86
C SER A 73 18.21 2.85 -31.16
N THR A 74 17.21 3.13 -32.01
CA THR A 74 17.07 2.49 -33.32
C THR A 74 18.23 2.84 -34.26
N ASN A 75 18.58 4.11 -34.38
CA ASN A 75 19.67 4.58 -35.24
C ASN A 75 21.03 4.02 -34.81
N ARG A 76 21.27 3.92 -33.49
CA ARG A 76 22.46 3.24 -32.96
C ARG A 76 22.55 1.80 -33.46
N HIS A 77 21.44 1.05 -33.37
CA HIS A 77 21.40 -0.34 -33.86
C HIS A 77 21.60 -0.43 -35.38
N ARG A 78 20.99 0.48 -36.15
CA ARG A 78 21.20 0.55 -37.62
C ARG A 78 22.65 0.85 -37.98
N ALA A 79 23.31 1.76 -37.25
CA ALA A 79 24.71 2.09 -37.46
C ALA A 79 25.62 0.86 -37.23
N GLU A 80 25.36 0.06 -36.19
CA GLU A 80 26.09 -1.20 -35.95
C GLU A 80 25.95 -2.18 -37.12
N GLN A 81 24.77 -2.20 -37.75
CA GLN A 81 24.46 -3.05 -38.91
C GLN A 81 24.84 -2.39 -40.25
N ARG A 82 25.56 -1.26 -40.24
CA ARG A 82 25.92 -0.46 -41.44
C ARG A 82 24.73 -0.09 -42.32
N GLN A 83 23.55 0.06 -41.73
CA GLN A 83 22.32 0.46 -42.40
C GLN A 83 22.13 1.99 -42.39
N LYS A 84 21.39 2.51 -43.38
CA LYS A 84 21.02 3.93 -43.45
C LYS A 84 20.25 4.37 -42.18
N LEU A 85 20.68 5.47 -41.57
CA LEU A 85 20.02 6.02 -40.39
C LEU A 85 18.63 6.57 -40.74
N LEU A 86 17.67 6.47 -39.80
CA LEU A 86 16.40 7.20 -39.88
C LEU A 86 16.65 8.69 -39.63
N ARG A 87 15.90 9.58 -40.30
CA ARG A 87 16.01 11.03 -40.10
C ARG A 87 15.89 11.39 -38.60
N PRO A 88 16.84 12.13 -38.01
CA PRO A 88 16.78 12.50 -36.61
C PRO A 88 15.59 13.43 -36.33
N VAL A 89 15.03 13.38 -35.11
CA VAL A 89 14.13 14.45 -34.62
C VAL A 89 15.03 15.61 -34.21
N VAL A 90 15.58 16.32 -35.20
CA VAL A 90 16.40 17.50 -34.94
C VAL A 90 15.46 18.68 -34.75
N THR A 91 14.97 18.84 -33.53
CA THR A 91 14.54 20.18 -33.10
C THR A 91 15.77 20.85 -32.49
N PRO A 92 16.22 22.00 -33.02
CA PRO A 92 17.29 22.78 -32.40
C PRO A 92 16.94 23.06 -30.94
N LEU A 93 17.95 23.15 -30.07
CA LEU A 93 17.80 23.54 -28.67
C LEU A 93 17.26 24.98 -28.61
N LYS A 94 15.93 25.14 -28.60
CA LYS A 94 15.30 26.47 -28.48
C LYS A 94 15.52 26.98 -27.06
N LYS A 95 15.95 28.24 -26.92
CA LYS A 95 15.93 28.94 -25.63
C LYS A 95 14.48 28.93 -25.13
N ARG A 96 14.25 28.34 -23.96
CA ARG A 96 12.94 28.32 -23.32
C ARG A 96 12.84 29.43 -22.28
N LYS A 97 11.66 30.02 -22.15
CA LYS A 97 11.35 30.90 -21.01
C LYS A 97 11.37 30.06 -19.71
N LYS A 98 11.78 30.70 -18.62
CA LYS A 98 11.76 30.09 -17.29
C LYS A 98 10.31 29.77 -16.93
N HIS A 99 10.07 28.56 -16.44
CA HIS A 99 8.75 28.15 -16.02
C HIS A 99 8.39 28.84 -14.70
N PRO A 100 7.18 29.42 -14.55
CA PRO A 100 6.78 30.15 -13.34
C PRO A 100 6.78 29.24 -12.10
N ASN A 101 6.41 27.98 -12.24
CA ASN A 101 6.48 26.99 -11.16
C ASN A 101 7.92 26.46 -10.99
N ARG A 102 8.54 26.71 -9.83
CA ARG A 102 9.93 26.31 -9.50
C ARG A 102 10.17 24.79 -9.56
N LEU A 103 9.20 23.96 -9.20
CA LEU A 103 9.34 22.50 -9.23
C LEU A 103 9.33 21.99 -10.67
N ILE A 104 8.41 22.51 -11.49
CA ILE A 104 8.36 22.21 -12.92
C ILE A 104 9.60 22.75 -13.63
N GLU A 105 10.09 23.92 -13.25
CA GLU A 105 11.36 24.47 -13.76
C GLU A 105 12.55 23.53 -13.48
N GLY A 106 12.62 22.93 -12.30
CA GLY A 106 13.62 21.92 -11.98
C GLY A 106 13.55 20.70 -12.90
N LEU A 107 12.34 20.21 -13.19
CA LEU A 107 12.13 19.11 -14.13
C LEU A 107 12.44 19.51 -15.57
N MET A 108 12.08 20.72 -15.99
CA MET A 108 12.41 21.25 -17.32
C MET A 108 13.93 21.34 -17.51
N LYS A 109 14.70 21.72 -16.47
CA LYS A 109 16.17 21.68 -16.50
C LYS A 109 16.72 20.27 -16.64
N GLU A 110 16.08 19.27 -16.05
CA GLU A 110 16.48 17.87 -16.27
C GLU A 110 16.16 17.41 -17.70
N LEU A 111 15.01 17.81 -18.27
CA LEU A 111 14.73 17.60 -19.70
C LEU A 111 15.78 18.28 -20.59
N ASP A 112 16.20 19.52 -20.26
CA ASP A 112 17.26 20.25 -20.99
C ASP A 112 18.56 19.43 -21.04
N LYS A 113 18.96 18.84 -19.91
CA LYS A 113 20.19 18.02 -19.82
C LYS A 113 20.09 16.75 -20.64
N ILE A 114 18.95 16.04 -20.57
CA ILE A 114 18.73 14.81 -21.35
C ILE A 114 18.71 15.13 -22.84
N GLU A 115 18.04 16.20 -23.24
CA GLU A 115 17.93 16.63 -24.64
C GLU A 115 19.27 17.03 -25.24
N ARG A 116 20.08 17.81 -24.51
CA ARG A 116 21.45 18.18 -24.94
C ARG A 116 22.30 16.93 -25.19
N ARG A 117 22.32 16.00 -24.25
CA ARG A 117 23.11 14.77 -24.41
C ARG A 117 22.57 13.87 -25.51
N ALA A 118 21.25 13.78 -25.69
CA ALA A 118 20.66 13.05 -26.82
C ALA A 118 21.10 13.65 -28.16
N TYR A 119 21.12 14.97 -28.27
CA TYR A 119 21.59 15.68 -29.47
C TYR A 119 23.07 15.42 -29.78
N GLU A 120 23.94 15.42 -28.77
CA GLU A 120 25.36 15.09 -28.94
C GLU A 120 25.55 13.67 -29.50
N LEU A 121 24.82 12.69 -28.96
CA LEU A 121 24.88 11.30 -29.41
C LEU A 121 24.33 11.13 -30.83
N GLU A 122 23.28 11.86 -31.19
CA GLU A 122 22.77 11.88 -32.57
C GLU A 122 23.78 12.45 -33.56
N ARG A 123 24.49 13.54 -33.20
CA ARG A 123 25.58 14.09 -34.04
C ARG A 123 26.77 13.15 -34.16
N ALA A 124 27.11 12.44 -33.08
CA ALA A 124 28.14 11.41 -33.12
C ALA A 124 27.79 10.32 -34.14
N LEU A 125 26.56 9.77 -34.08
CA LEU A 125 26.10 8.78 -35.07
C LEU A 125 26.11 9.32 -36.50
N ALA A 126 25.67 10.57 -36.70
CA ALA A 126 25.63 11.19 -38.03
C ALA A 126 27.02 11.41 -38.65
N THR A 127 28.06 11.55 -37.82
CA THR A 127 29.46 11.70 -38.26
C THR A 127 30.21 10.37 -38.32
N GLY A 128 29.50 9.24 -38.22
CA GLY A 128 30.08 7.90 -38.26
C GLY A 128 30.74 7.45 -36.95
N LYS A 129 30.66 8.25 -35.87
CA LYS A 129 31.20 7.87 -34.57
C LYS A 129 30.30 6.84 -33.88
N ARG A 130 30.94 5.87 -33.22
CA ARG A 130 30.26 4.85 -32.42
C ARG A 130 29.57 5.48 -31.19
N VAL A 131 28.35 5.01 -30.90
CA VAL A 131 27.60 5.38 -29.68
C VAL A 131 27.31 4.13 -28.86
N GLU A 132 27.70 4.16 -27.60
CA GLU A 132 27.55 3.02 -26.70
C GLU A 132 26.09 2.82 -26.28
N ALA A 133 25.66 1.55 -26.22
CA ALA A 133 24.31 1.19 -25.77
C ALA A 133 24.03 1.70 -24.34
N ASN A 134 25.07 1.72 -23.49
CA ASN A 134 24.98 2.19 -22.12
C ASN A 134 24.65 3.68 -22.00
N ASP A 135 25.11 4.52 -22.94
CA ASP A 135 24.82 5.96 -22.95
C ASP A 135 23.33 6.21 -23.22
N VAL A 136 22.79 5.57 -24.27
CA VAL A 136 21.38 5.68 -24.63
C VAL A 136 20.49 5.11 -23.53
N ALA A 137 20.88 3.96 -22.96
CA ALA A 137 20.17 3.34 -21.85
C ALA A 137 20.22 4.22 -20.58
N ALA A 138 21.32 4.92 -20.31
CA ALA A 138 21.43 5.83 -19.17
C ALA A 138 20.51 7.05 -19.33
N LEU A 139 20.44 7.65 -20.51
CA LEU A 139 19.48 8.74 -20.80
C LEU A 139 18.04 8.27 -20.68
N THR A 140 17.73 7.10 -21.23
CA THR A 140 16.40 6.50 -21.14
C THR A 140 16.05 6.27 -19.68
N ARG A 141 16.91 5.64 -18.88
CA ARG A 141 16.69 5.48 -17.43
C ARG A 141 16.50 6.82 -16.72
N ARG A 142 17.24 7.86 -17.10
CA ARG A 142 17.10 9.20 -16.50
C ARG A 142 15.74 9.82 -16.83
N LEU A 143 15.30 9.76 -18.09
CA LEU A 143 14.00 10.26 -18.51
C LEU A 143 12.85 9.51 -17.82
N TYR A 144 12.89 8.17 -17.84
CA TYR A 144 11.84 7.34 -17.24
C TYR A 144 11.83 7.36 -15.71
N ARG A 145 12.91 7.84 -15.06
CA ARG A 145 12.92 8.15 -13.62
C ARG A 145 12.16 9.44 -13.29
N MET A 146 11.94 10.32 -14.27
CA MET A 146 11.09 11.49 -14.09
C MET A 146 9.64 11.05 -14.13
N ALA A 147 8.92 11.29 -13.05
CA ALA A 147 7.48 11.08 -13.06
C ALA A 147 6.82 12.21 -13.86
N ALA A 148 6.06 11.83 -14.89
CA ALA A 148 5.59 12.78 -15.91
C ALA A 148 4.07 12.95 -15.96
N GLU A 149 3.31 12.00 -15.43
CA GLU A 149 1.84 12.06 -15.35
C GLU A 149 1.33 11.04 -14.32
N VAL A 150 0.10 11.26 -13.86
CA VAL A 150 -0.68 10.26 -13.12
C VAL A 150 -1.47 9.41 -14.11
N ARG A 151 -1.26 8.10 -14.11
CA ARG A 151 -2.04 7.20 -14.98
C ARG A 151 -3.43 7.03 -14.39
N ASN A 152 -4.46 6.92 -15.24
CA ASN A 152 -5.85 6.81 -14.76
C ASN A 152 -6.05 5.63 -13.79
N ARG A 153 -5.39 4.50 -14.03
CA ARG A 153 -5.43 3.31 -13.17
C ARG A 153 -4.83 3.51 -11.76
N GLU A 154 -3.98 4.52 -11.58
CA GLU A 154 -3.33 4.83 -10.30
C GLU A 154 -4.06 5.93 -9.52
N ALA A 155 -5.01 6.61 -10.16
CA ALA A 155 -5.64 7.80 -9.64
C ALA A 155 -6.31 7.57 -8.27
N ALA A 156 -7.01 6.43 -8.11
CA ALA A 156 -7.65 6.09 -6.84
C ALA A 156 -6.64 5.88 -5.70
N LEU A 157 -5.52 5.19 -5.96
CA LEU A 157 -4.46 4.98 -4.97
C LEU A 157 -3.83 6.31 -4.53
N ILE A 158 -3.52 7.17 -5.51
CA ILE A 158 -2.90 8.48 -5.27
C ILE A 158 -3.88 9.40 -4.54
N GLY A 159 -5.15 9.41 -4.94
CA GLY A 159 -6.21 10.15 -4.27
C GLY A 159 -6.35 9.73 -2.81
N LEU A 160 -6.43 8.42 -2.55
CA LEU A 160 -6.48 7.88 -1.19
C LEU A 160 -5.25 8.30 -0.37
N ALA A 161 -4.04 8.21 -0.91
CA ALA A 161 -2.82 8.62 -0.22
C ALA A 161 -2.77 10.12 0.07
N LEU A 162 -3.17 10.96 -0.88
CA LEU A 162 -3.21 12.42 -0.73
C LEU A 162 -4.24 12.84 0.33
N LEU A 163 -5.44 12.27 0.28
CA LEU A 163 -6.43 12.47 1.33
C LEU A 163 -5.83 12.08 2.67
N ARG A 164 -5.34 10.84 2.84
CA ARG A 164 -4.73 10.39 4.11
C ARG A 164 -3.56 11.27 4.58
N ALA A 165 -2.82 11.91 3.67
CA ALA A 165 -1.77 12.89 3.97
C ALA A 165 -2.27 14.34 4.19
N GLY A 166 -3.58 14.56 4.28
CA GLY A 166 -4.17 15.85 4.64
C GLY A 166 -4.51 16.76 3.46
N GLU A 167 -4.59 16.25 2.23
CA GLU A 167 -5.13 17.05 1.12
C GLU A 167 -6.64 17.31 1.31
N PRO A 168 -7.13 18.54 1.07
CA PRO A 168 -8.55 18.84 1.15
C PRO A 168 -9.38 18.04 0.13
N PRO A 169 -10.56 17.50 0.53
CA PRO A 169 -11.39 16.66 -0.34
C PRO A 169 -11.93 17.40 -1.57
N ASP A 170 -12.07 18.73 -1.50
CA ASP A 170 -12.64 19.55 -2.58
C ASP A 170 -11.58 20.34 -3.38
N SER A 171 -10.30 20.01 -3.17
CA SER A 171 -9.20 20.56 -3.96
C SER A 171 -9.32 20.21 -5.46
N ASN A 172 -8.76 21.06 -6.31
CA ASN A 172 -8.70 20.80 -7.76
C ASN A 172 -7.96 19.50 -8.08
N ASP A 173 -6.94 19.13 -7.30
CA ASP A 173 -6.22 17.87 -7.47
C ASP A 173 -7.12 16.66 -7.18
N MET A 174 -7.98 16.73 -6.16
CA MET A 174 -8.96 15.66 -5.89
C MET A 174 -10.00 15.55 -7.00
N LYS A 175 -10.52 16.67 -7.54
CA LYS A 175 -11.45 16.65 -8.67
C LYS A 175 -10.87 15.92 -9.89
N ILE A 176 -9.59 16.19 -10.20
CA ILE A 176 -8.86 15.51 -11.28
C ILE A 176 -8.77 14.01 -11.00
N LEU A 177 -8.34 13.62 -9.80
CA LEU A 177 -8.15 12.20 -9.46
C LEU A 177 -9.47 11.43 -9.45
N ILE A 178 -10.57 12.04 -9.00
CA ILE A 178 -11.92 11.47 -9.06
C ILE A 178 -12.34 11.24 -10.51
N SER A 179 -12.16 12.25 -11.38
CA SER A 179 -12.47 12.12 -12.81
C SER A 179 -11.65 11.00 -13.47
N LYS A 180 -10.34 10.96 -13.23
CA LYS A 180 -9.46 9.93 -13.80
C LYS A 180 -9.80 8.52 -13.31
N ALA A 181 -10.14 8.37 -12.03
CA ALA A 181 -10.61 7.10 -11.49
C ALA A 181 -11.92 6.68 -12.18
N LYS A 182 -12.93 7.56 -12.22
CA LYS A 182 -14.20 7.31 -12.94
C LYS A 182 -13.98 6.91 -14.40
N ASP A 183 -13.16 7.65 -15.13
CA ASP A 183 -12.86 7.39 -16.54
C ASP A 183 -12.22 6.03 -16.75
N TYR A 184 -11.31 5.64 -15.86
CA TYR A 184 -10.68 4.32 -15.93
C TYR A 184 -11.71 3.20 -15.74
N ILE A 185 -12.55 3.31 -14.70
CA ILE A 185 -13.59 2.34 -14.40
C ILE A 185 -14.56 2.22 -15.59
N LYS A 186 -15.06 3.35 -16.11
CA LYS A 186 -15.99 3.42 -17.25
C LYS A 186 -15.39 2.81 -18.53
N LYS A 187 -14.17 3.21 -18.92
CA LYS A 187 -13.50 2.68 -20.13
C LYS A 187 -13.33 1.16 -20.07
N ARG A 188 -13.01 0.62 -18.89
CA ARG A 188 -12.88 -0.83 -18.70
C ARG A 188 -14.22 -1.56 -18.79
N ALA A 189 -15.30 -0.97 -18.24
CA ALA A 189 -16.63 -1.54 -18.36
C ALA A 189 -17.12 -1.60 -19.82
N SER A 190 -16.86 -0.54 -20.61
CA SER A 190 -17.26 -0.48 -22.02
C SER A 190 -16.45 -1.41 -22.94
N ALA A 191 -15.13 -1.53 -22.73
CA ALA A 191 -14.24 -2.29 -23.61
C ALA A 191 -14.44 -3.82 -23.54
N GLN A 192 -15.12 -4.34 -22.52
CA GLN A 192 -15.24 -5.78 -22.27
C GLN A 192 -16.66 -6.34 -22.47
N GLY A 193 -17.62 -5.57 -23.00
CA GLY A 193 -18.96 -6.04 -23.38
C GLY A 193 -19.66 -6.86 -22.29
N LYS A 194 -20.44 -6.21 -21.42
CA LYS A 194 -21.19 -6.82 -20.30
C LYS A 194 -20.32 -7.63 -19.32
N ALA A 195 -19.82 -6.94 -18.30
CA ALA A 195 -19.68 -7.40 -16.91
C ALA A 195 -18.93 -8.71 -16.58
N ARG A 196 -18.30 -9.43 -17.51
CA ARG A 196 -17.82 -10.79 -17.22
C ARG A 196 -16.43 -10.88 -16.57
N PHE A 197 -15.64 -9.80 -16.51
CA PHE A 197 -14.26 -9.86 -15.97
C PHE A 197 -13.77 -8.57 -15.30
N TYR A 198 -14.57 -8.01 -14.40
CA TYR A 198 -14.20 -6.76 -13.75
C TYR A 198 -13.37 -6.98 -12.48
N TYR A 199 -12.07 -7.27 -12.64
CA TYR A 199 -11.12 -7.16 -11.54
C TYR A 199 -9.77 -6.58 -11.98
N ASP A 200 -9.46 -5.41 -11.43
CA ASP A 200 -8.10 -4.93 -11.25
C ASP A 200 -8.00 -4.22 -9.89
N TYR A 201 -6.79 -3.94 -9.41
CA TYR A 201 -6.60 -3.27 -8.11
C TYR A 201 -7.33 -1.93 -8.02
N SER A 202 -7.56 -1.26 -9.16
CA SER A 202 -8.16 0.07 -9.25
C SER A 202 -9.62 0.08 -8.77
N ALA A 203 -10.39 -0.98 -9.05
CA ALA A 203 -11.79 -1.11 -8.65
C ALA A 203 -12.00 -1.03 -7.12
N PRO A 204 -11.44 -1.93 -6.29
CA PRO A 204 -11.54 -1.82 -4.84
C PRO A 204 -10.84 -0.56 -4.29
N LEU A 205 -9.71 -0.13 -4.88
CA LEU A 205 -9.05 1.12 -4.47
C LEU A 205 -9.95 2.34 -4.69
N THR A 206 -10.82 2.32 -5.70
CA THR A 206 -11.81 3.38 -5.93
C THR A 206 -12.84 3.40 -4.79
N LEU A 207 -13.33 2.25 -4.34
CA LEU A 207 -14.23 2.18 -3.18
C LEU A 207 -13.56 2.73 -1.90
N MET A 208 -12.30 2.37 -1.65
CA MET A 208 -11.52 2.91 -0.52
C MET A 208 -11.29 4.44 -0.65
N PHE A 209 -10.99 4.92 -1.85
CA PHE A 209 -10.81 6.34 -2.11
C PHE A 209 -12.10 7.13 -1.84
N TRP A 210 -13.25 6.62 -2.28
CA TRP A 210 -14.55 7.25 -2.06
C TRP A 210 -14.98 7.25 -0.59
N GLU A 211 -14.72 6.17 0.16
CA GLU A 211 -14.95 6.13 1.59
C GLU A 211 -14.17 7.26 2.31
N GLU A 212 -12.87 7.38 2.04
CA GLU A 212 -12.05 8.42 2.66
C GLU A 212 -12.47 9.83 2.21
N LEU A 213 -12.85 9.99 0.94
CA LEU A 213 -13.33 11.27 0.40
C LEU A 213 -14.58 11.74 1.13
N LEU A 214 -15.57 10.86 1.27
CA LEU A 214 -16.85 11.19 1.90
C LEU A 214 -16.70 11.39 3.40
N ALA A 215 -15.92 10.54 4.08
CA ALA A 215 -15.62 10.74 5.50
C ALA A 215 -15.02 12.14 5.74
N ARG A 216 -14.14 12.60 4.84
CA ARG A 216 -13.55 13.95 4.91
C ARG A 216 -14.51 15.08 4.61
N ARG A 217 -15.40 14.92 3.65
CA ARG A 217 -16.45 15.93 3.38
C ARG A 217 -17.45 16.05 4.52
N GLY A 218 -17.75 14.93 5.17
CA GLY A 218 -18.63 14.90 6.34
C GLY A 218 -17.96 15.29 7.66
N MET A 219 -16.65 15.57 7.68
CA MET A 219 -15.96 15.90 8.92
C MET A 219 -16.34 17.29 9.43
N ARG A 220 -16.95 17.31 10.63
CA ARG A 220 -17.31 18.51 11.39
C ARG A 220 -16.70 18.43 12.78
N SER A 221 -16.58 19.57 13.46
CA SER A 221 -16.11 19.58 14.86
C SER A 221 -16.98 18.66 15.72
N GLY A 222 -16.36 17.82 16.56
CA GLY A 222 -17.06 16.91 17.46
C GLY A 222 -17.61 15.62 16.84
N LEU A 223 -17.55 15.43 15.51
CA LEU A 223 -17.97 14.18 14.87
C LEU A 223 -16.83 13.16 14.77
N THR A 224 -17.17 11.89 14.98
CA THR A 224 -16.27 10.76 14.76
C THR A 224 -16.21 10.37 13.29
N TYR A 225 -15.20 9.60 12.87
CA TYR A 225 -15.04 9.21 11.47
C TYR A 225 -16.27 8.47 10.96
N ARG A 226 -16.79 7.49 11.72
CA ARG A 226 -17.95 6.69 11.28
C ARG A 226 -19.22 7.55 11.17
N ARG A 227 -19.43 8.49 12.08
CA ARG A 227 -20.57 9.41 12.03
C ARG A 227 -20.47 10.35 10.84
N SER A 228 -19.30 10.94 10.59
CA SER A 228 -19.03 11.76 9.41
C SER A 228 -19.24 11.00 8.10
N LEU A 229 -18.74 9.76 8.02
CA LEU A 229 -18.96 8.91 6.85
C LEU A 229 -20.44 8.60 6.64
N LYS A 230 -21.17 8.20 7.69
CA LYS A 230 -22.60 7.89 7.60
C LYS A 230 -23.41 9.09 7.07
N GLN A 231 -23.14 10.28 7.59
CA GLN A 231 -23.81 11.49 7.15
C GLN A 231 -23.46 11.83 5.69
N ALA A 232 -22.18 11.79 5.32
CA ALA A 232 -21.76 12.10 3.95
C ALA A 232 -22.24 11.05 2.93
N ALA A 233 -22.23 9.77 3.30
CA ALA A 233 -22.73 8.69 2.45
C ALA A 233 -24.24 8.81 2.19
N ALA A 234 -25.02 9.34 3.14
CA ALA A 234 -26.43 9.64 2.94
C ALA A 234 -26.66 10.74 1.88
N SER A 235 -25.67 11.64 1.69
CA SER A 235 -25.72 12.72 0.69
C SER A 235 -25.15 12.34 -0.69
N LEU A 236 -24.80 11.07 -0.92
CA LEU A 236 -24.35 10.61 -2.23
C LEU A 236 -25.42 10.85 -3.30
N SER A 237 -25.02 11.43 -4.44
CA SER A 237 -25.91 11.57 -5.58
C SER A 237 -26.36 10.19 -6.09
N PRO A 238 -27.57 10.07 -6.67
CA PRO A 238 -28.01 8.81 -7.29
C PRO A 238 -27.01 8.26 -8.31
N ASP A 239 -26.38 9.13 -9.10
CA ASP A 239 -25.36 8.76 -10.10
C ASP A 239 -24.09 8.21 -9.47
N ASP A 240 -23.59 8.84 -8.41
CA ASP A 240 -22.40 8.35 -7.70
C ASP A 240 -22.69 7.03 -6.99
N LYS A 241 -23.88 6.89 -6.38
CA LYS A 241 -24.31 5.64 -5.76
C LYS A 241 -24.40 4.52 -6.79
N LYS A 242 -25.01 4.77 -7.96
CA LYS A 242 -25.10 3.82 -9.08
C LYS A 242 -23.72 3.46 -9.62
N PHE A 243 -22.84 4.44 -9.77
CA PHE A 243 -21.46 4.22 -10.20
C PHE A 243 -20.71 3.32 -9.22
N LEU A 244 -20.75 3.61 -7.91
CA LEU A 244 -20.06 2.79 -6.92
C LEU A 244 -20.66 1.39 -6.79
N GLN A 245 -21.99 1.25 -6.87
CA GLN A 245 -22.65 -0.05 -6.89
C GLN A 245 -22.22 -0.88 -8.11
N SER A 246 -22.05 -0.27 -9.29
CA SER A 246 -21.57 -0.98 -10.48
C SER A 246 -20.17 -1.59 -10.31
N ILE A 247 -19.32 -0.98 -9.47
CA ILE A 247 -18.02 -1.55 -9.11
C ILE A 247 -18.21 -2.81 -8.27
N VAL A 248 -19.11 -2.76 -7.28
CA VAL A 248 -19.44 -3.92 -6.44
C VAL A 248 -20.00 -5.06 -7.29
N ASP A 249 -20.96 -4.77 -8.16
CA ASP A 249 -21.60 -5.75 -9.04
C ASP A 249 -20.56 -6.39 -10.00
N GLY A 250 -19.63 -5.59 -10.52
CA GLY A 250 -18.50 -6.08 -11.31
C GLY A 250 -17.58 -7.02 -10.54
N LEU A 251 -17.27 -6.70 -9.28
CA LEU A 251 -16.47 -7.57 -8.40
C LEU A 251 -17.20 -8.88 -8.09
N VAL A 252 -18.52 -8.83 -7.84
CA VAL A 252 -19.36 -10.02 -7.61
C VAL A 252 -19.36 -10.94 -8.84
N SER A 253 -19.60 -10.36 -10.03
CA SER A 253 -19.59 -11.10 -11.30
C SER A 253 -18.23 -11.73 -11.60
N GLY A 254 -17.15 -10.98 -11.40
CA GLY A 254 -15.78 -11.48 -11.60
C GLY A 254 -15.44 -12.66 -10.69
N ALA A 255 -15.92 -12.65 -9.44
CA ALA A 255 -15.76 -13.78 -8.52
C ALA A 255 -16.51 -15.04 -8.99
N ALA A 256 -17.76 -14.89 -9.44
CA ALA A 256 -18.56 -16.01 -9.96
C ALA A 256 -17.91 -16.63 -11.22
N TYR A 257 -17.42 -15.80 -12.14
CA TYR A 257 -16.71 -16.26 -13.32
C TYR A 257 -15.43 -17.06 -12.96
N ASN A 258 -14.65 -16.60 -11.99
CA ASN A 258 -13.44 -17.32 -11.59
C ASN A 258 -13.77 -18.69 -10.96
N ALA A 259 -14.82 -18.77 -10.16
CA ALA A 259 -15.24 -20.04 -9.56
C ALA A 259 -15.58 -21.10 -10.65
N THR A 260 -16.26 -20.70 -11.73
CA THR A 260 -16.57 -21.63 -12.84
C THR A 260 -15.33 -22.04 -13.61
N ARG A 261 -14.43 -21.09 -13.93
CA ARG A 261 -13.21 -21.38 -14.70
C ARG A 261 -12.25 -22.34 -14.01
N TYR A 262 -12.10 -22.23 -12.69
CA TYR A 262 -11.14 -23.05 -11.94
C TYR A 262 -11.76 -24.30 -11.32
N LYS A 263 -13.04 -24.62 -11.62
CA LYS A 263 -13.82 -25.73 -11.02
C LYS A 263 -13.70 -25.81 -9.49
N ALA A 264 -13.37 -24.68 -8.85
CA ALA A 264 -13.28 -24.57 -7.41
C ALA A 264 -14.65 -24.06 -6.95
N LYS A 265 -15.33 -24.77 -6.04
CA LYS A 265 -16.56 -24.31 -5.38
C LYS A 265 -16.34 -23.08 -4.46
N GLN A 266 -15.32 -22.26 -4.74
CA GLN A 266 -14.84 -21.14 -3.93
C GLN A 266 -14.63 -19.91 -4.83
N LYS A 267 -15.23 -18.78 -4.45
CA LYS A 267 -15.07 -17.50 -5.14
C LYS A 267 -13.73 -16.86 -4.75
N PHE A 268 -12.80 -16.80 -5.71
CA PHE A 268 -11.54 -16.05 -5.62
C PHE A 268 -11.50 -14.95 -6.68
N TRP A 269 -10.78 -13.86 -6.40
CA TRP A 269 -10.46 -12.86 -7.42
C TRP A 269 -9.10 -13.15 -8.03
N VAL A 270 -9.05 -13.00 -9.35
CA VAL A 270 -7.94 -13.42 -10.20
C VAL A 270 -7.43 -12.22 -10.97
N TRP A 271 -6.12 -12.01 -10.94
CA TRP A 271 -5.43 -11.21 -11.93
C TRP A 271 -4.33 -12.08 -12.56
N GLY A 272 -4.67 -12.73 -13.69
CA GLY A 272 -3.83 -13.77 -14.30
C GLY A 272 -3.93 -15.14 -13.61
N ALA A 273 -3.76 -15.20 -12.28
CA ALA A 273 -3.95 -16.40 -11.46
C ALA A 273 -4.69 -16.09 -10.14
N THR A 274 -5.27 -17.11 -9.50
CA THR A 274 -5.88 -17.01 -8.16
C THR A 274 -4.78 -16.66 -7.15
N ASP A 275 -4.87 -15.50 -6.51
CA ASP A 275 -3.85 -15.05 -5.55
C ASP A 275 -4.44 -14.29 -4.34
N ASN A 276 -3.74 -14.38 -3.19
CA ASN A 276 -4.16 -13.72 -1.94
C ASN A 276 -3.93 -12.20 -1.94
N SER A 277 -3.10 -11.69 -2.86
CA SER A 277 -2.91 -10.25 -3.03
C SER A 277 -4.12 -9.59 -3.67
N CYS A 278 -4.84 -10.29 -4.55
CA CYS A 278 -6.02 -9.77 -5.21
C CYS A 278 -7.22 -9.75 -4.25
N THR A 279 -7.44 -10.88 -3.59
CA THR A 279 -8.55 -11.10 -2.67
C THR A 279 -8.56 -10.08 -1.53
N GLN A 280 -7.40 -9.73 -0.96
CA GLN A 280 -7.37 -8.72 0.13
C GLN A 280 -7.87 -7.35 -0.32
N PHE A 281 -7.58 -6.92 -1.57
CA PHE A 281 -8.05 -5.63 -2.05
C PHE A 281 -9.56 -5.65 -2.22
N VAL A 282 -10.10 -6.73 -2.75
CA VAL A 282 -11.55 -6.86 -2.87
C VAL A 282 -12.23 -6.86 -1.52
N MET A 283 -11.75 -7.65 -0.56
CA MET A 283 -12.32 -7.67 0.79
C MET A 283 -12.33 -6.28 1.42
N MET A 284 -11.25 -5.49 1.25
CA MET A 284 -11.23 -4.09 1.68
C MET A 284 -12.24 -3.22 0.93
N GLY A 285 -12.30 -3.32 -0.39
CA GLY A 285 -13.25 -2.56 -1.21
C GLY A 285 -14.70 -2.86 -0.83
N LEU A 286 -15.04 -4.13 -0.64
CA LEU A 286 -16.36 -4.59 -0.20
C LEU A 286 -16.69 -4.09 1.21
N ARG A 287 -15.72 -4.06 2.14
CA ARG A 287 -15.91 -3.44 3.45
C ARG A 287 -16.22 -1.95 3.33
N CYS A 288 -15.46 -1.22 2.49
CA CYS A 288 -15.73 0.19 2.22
C CYS A 288 -17.12 0.39 1.59
N ALA A 289 -17.51 -0.48 0.65
CA ALA A 289 -18.83 -0.45 0.04
C ALA A 289 -19.96 -0.63 1.08
N LEU A 290 -19.81 -1.56 2.02
CA LEU A 290 -20.76 -1.71 3.14
C LEU A 290 -20.82 -0.46 4.02
N ASN A 291 -19.66 0.14 4.32
CA ASN A 291 -19.62 1.38 5.11
C ASN A 291 -20.24 2.59 4.36
N LEU A 292 -20.28 2.53 3.03
CA LEU A 292 -20.97 3.49 2.15
C LEU A 292 -22.46 3.18 1.96
N GLY A 293 -22.99 2.12 2.58
CA GLY A 293 -24.39 1.72 2.42
C GLY A 293 -24.72 1.09 1.07
N LEU A 294 -23.72 0.56 0.37
CA LEU A 294 -23.89 -0.20 -0.87
C LEU A 294 -24.24 -1.66 -0.57
N LYS A 295 -24.90 -2.33 -1.52
CA LYS A 295 -25.32 -3.72 -1.37
C LYS A 295 -24.15 -4.66 -1.68
N VAL A 296 -23.68 -5.37 -0.67
CA VAL A 296 -22.64 -6.41 -0.80
C VAL A 296 -23.23 -7.76 -0.39
N PRO A 297 -23.20 -8.78 -1.26
CA PRO A 297 -23.70 -10.12 -0.91
C PRO A 297 -22.87 -10.76 0.22
N THR A 298 -23.54 -11.20 1.28
CA THR A 298 -22.91 -11.84 2.45
C THR A 298 -22.29 -13.18 2.11
N ASP A 299 -22.95 -13.96 1.23
CA ASP A 299 -22.47 -15.26 0.76
C ASP A 299 -21.10 -15.15 0.06
N LEU A 300 -20.90 -14.07 -0.70
CA LEU A 300 -19.64 -13.77 -1.37
C LEU A 300 -18.50 -13.55 -0.37
N VAL A 301 -18.77 -12.83 0.71
CA VAL A 301 -17.79 -12.56 1.78
C VAL A 301 -17.42 -13.87 2.50
N GLU A 302 -18.40 -14.72 2.79
CA GLU A 302 -18.16 -16.04 3.39
C GLU A 302 -17.32 -16.93 2.46
N GLN A 303 -17.71 -17.02 1.18
CA GLN A 303 -16.99 -17.82 0.18
C GLN A 303 -15.55 -17.35 0.01
N ALA A 304 -15.32 -16.02 0.00
CA ALA A 304 -13.98 -15.43 -0.02
C ALA A 304 -13.17 -15.75 1.24
N ALA A 305 -13.80 -15.78 2.42
CA ALA A 305 -13.14 -16.21 3.65
C ALA A 305 -12.73 -17.69 3.59
N GLN A 306 -13.63 -18.57 3.16
CA GLN A 306 -13.34 -20.00 3.02
C GLN A 306 -12.23 -20.26 2.00
N ALA A 307 -12.22 -19.49 0.91
CA ALA A 307 -11.16 -19.44 -0.08
C ALA A 307 -9.80 -19.07 0.55
N VAL A 308 -9.71 -17.94 1.25
CA VAL A 308 -8.44 -17.55 1.91
C VAL A 308 -8.01 -18.59 2.95
N LEU A 309 -8.94 -19.10 3.76
CA LEU A 309 -8.69 -20.16 4.75
C LEU A 309 -8.10 -21.42 4.12
N SER A 310 -8.64 -21.86 2.97
CA SER A 310 -8.17 -23.08 2.30
C SER A 310 -6.74 -22.95 1.80
N SER A 311 -6.27 -21.71 1.57
CA SER A 311 -4.91 -21.44 1.09
C SER A 311 -3.85 -21.35 2.19
N GLN A 312 -4.23 -21.29 3.47
CA GLN A 312 -3.26 -21.19 4.56
C GLN A 312 -2.37 -22.43 4.58
N GLN A 313 -1.08 -22.24 4.87
CA GLN A 313 -0.15 -23.34 5.04
C GLN A 313 -0.67 -24.36 6.06
N GLU A 314 -0.61 -25.65 5.74
CA GLU A 314 -1.12 -26.72 6.61
C GLU A 314 -0.28 -26.87 7.89
N LYS A 315 1.05 -26.91 7.73
CA LYS A 315 2.02 -27.02 8.81
C LYS A 315 2.70 -25.68 9.08
N GLY A 316 3.10 -25.42 10.31
CA GLY A 316 3.89 -24.26 10.69
C GLY A 316 4.71 -24.56 11.93
N GLU A 317 5.81 -23.84 12.11
CA GLU A 317 6.62 -23.93 13.32
C GLU A 317 5.85 -23.34 14.51
N ARG A 318 6.03 -23.92 15.70
CA ARG A 318 5.51 -23.32 16.93
C ARG A 318 6.25 -22.02 17.20
N VAL A 319 5.51 -20.95 17.49
CA VAL A 319 6.07 -19.66 17.87
C VAL A 319 5.59 -19.26 19.26
N LYS A 320 6.32 -18.33 19.89
CA LYS A 320 5.92 -17.76 21.17
C LYS A 320 4.53 -17.14 21.05
N TRP A 321 3.59 -17.64 21.84
CA TRP A 321 2.23 -17.12 21.87
C TRP A 321 2.19 -15.65 22.31
N PHE A 322 1.33 -14.87 21.67
CA PHE A 322 0.94 -13.54 22.11
C PHE A 322 -0.56 -13.31 21.85
N PHE A 323 -1.16 -12.42 22.63
CA PHE A 323 -2.58 -12.11 22.54
C PHE A 323 -2.88 -11.35 21.24
N VAL A 324 -3.76 -11.91 20.40
CA VAL A 324 -4.26 -11.26 19.18
C VAL A 324 -5.72 -10.87 19.44
N PRO A 325 -6.02 -9.61 19.82
CA PRO A 325 -7.35 -9.27 20.35
C PRO A 325 -8.50 -9.69 19.45
N PHE A 326 -8.36 -9.48 18.14
CA PHE A 326 -9.41 -9.82 17.18
C PHE A 326 -9.61 -11.33 16.96
N ALA A 327 -8.62 -12.17 17.30
CA ALA A 327 -8.75 -13.62 17.24
C ALA A 327 -9.25 -14.22 18.56
N GLU A 328 -9.00 -13.55 19.69
CA GLU A 328 -9.36 -14.06 21.02
C GLU A 328 -10.73 -13.59 21.53
N LEU A 329 -11.27 -12.50 20.96
CA LEU A 329 -12.52 -11.90 21.40
C LEU A 329 -13.59 -12.00 20.30
N SER A 330 -14.84 -12.15 20.71
CA SER A 330 -15.99 -12.01 19.84
C SER A 330 -16.15 -10.56 19.37
N TYR A 331 -16.85 -10.37 18.25
CA TYR A 331 -17.13 -9.04 17.73
C TYR A 331 -17.92 -8.16 18.73
N ASP A 332 -18.88 -8.75 19.45
CA ASP A 332 -19.72 -8.05 20.42
C ASP A 332 -18.97 -7.69 21.71
N GLU A 333 -18.03 -8.53 22.16
CA GLU A 333 -17.13 -8.15 23.25
C GLU A 333 -16.27 -6.95 22.86
N LEU A 334 -15.68 -6.96 21.67
CA LEU A 334 -14.91 -5.83 21.17
C LEU A 334 -15.75 -4.55 21.07
N LYS A 335 -17.01 -4.66 20.63
CA LYS A 335 -17.93 -3.52 20.50
C LYS A 335 -18.34 -2.97 21.87
N ARG A 336 -18.63 -3.83 22.84
CA ARG A 336 -18.92 -3.42 24.22
C ARG A 336 -17.72 -2.72 24.87
N ILE A 337 -16.52 -3.26 24.66
CA ILE A 337 -15.28 -2.64 25.11
C ILE A 337 -15.11 -1.25 24.48
N GLU A 338 -15.42 -1.08 23.19
CA GLU A 338 -15.42 0.23 22.51
C GLU A 338 -16.45 1.19 23.11
N GLU A 339 -17.71 0.78 23.24
CA GLU A 339 -18.83 1.62 23.70
C GLU A 339 -18.68 2.08 25.15
N SER A 340 -17.95 1.32 25.97
CA SER A 340 -17.76 1.62 27.39
C SER A 340 -16.88 2.86 27.68
N ASN A 341 -16.13 3.41 26.70
CA ASN A 341 -15.15 4.49 26.91
C ASN A 341 -14.20 4.30 28.12
N GLY A 342 -14.03 3.07 28.61
CA GLY A 342 -13.34 2.77 29.86
C GLY A 342 -11.82 2.94 29.81
N VAL A 343 -11.21 3.04 28.62
CA VAL A 343 -9.75 3.18 28.52
C VAL A 343 -9.30 4.60 28.88
N GLU A 344 -10.00 5.65 28.43
CA GLU A 344 -9.63 7.04 28.77
C GLU A 344 -9.97 7.38 30.22
N ARG A 345 -11.14 6.98 30.71
CA ARG A 345 -11.57 7.24 32.10
C ARG A 345 -10.70 6.53 33.16
N VAL A 346 -10.24 5.31 32.87
CA VAL A 346 -9.29 4.57 33.74
C VAL A 346 -7.86 5.13 33.66
N LEU A 347 -7.46 5.73 32.53
CA LEU A 347 -6.17 6.41 32.39
C LEU A 347 -6.13 7.76 33.13
N GLU A 348 -7.24 8.49 33.18
CA GLU A 348 -7.40 9.72 33.97
C GLU A 348 -7.40 9.44 35.48
N GLN A 349 -8.17 8.45 35.95
CA GLN A 349 -8.26 8.09 37.36
C GLN A 349 -6.98 7.45 37.94
N SER A 350 -6.07 6.98 37.08
CA SER A 350 -4.79 6.37 37.51
C SER A 350 -3.60 7.34 37.51
N GLY A 351 -3.82 8.64 37.28
CA GLY A 351 -2.77 9.67 37.33
C GLY A 351 -1.66 9.53 36.26
N THR A 352 -1.81 8.64 35.28
CA THR A 352 -0.75 8.31 34.33
C THR A 352 -0.92 9.02 32.98
N ARG A 353 -0.50 10.29 32.91
CA ARG A 353 -0.38 11.08 31.66
C ARG A 353 0.69 10.57 30.67
N ARG A 354 1.18 9.34 30.83
CA ARG A 354 2.16 8.69 29.96
C ARG A 354 1.54 7.41 29.40
N PHE A 355 1.00 7.50 28.18
CA PHE A 355 0.56 6.40 27.31
C PHE A 355 1.17 5.06 27.73
N ARG A 356 0.42 4.28 28.53
CA ARG A 356 0.80 2.90 28.84
C ARG A 356 0.67 2.14 27.52
N THR A 357 1.82 1.72 26.98
CA THR A 357 1.96 0.96 25.73
C THR A 357 1.49 -0.50 25.83
N ARG A 358 0.36 -0.69 26.51
CA ARG A 358 -0.47 -1.88 26.60
C ARG A 358 -1.90 -1.38 26.85
N PRO A 359 -2.87 -1.61 25.96
CA PRO A 359 -4.25 -1.67 26.40
C PRO A 359 -4.30 -2.92 27.26
N ASP A 360 -4.24 -2.74 28.56
CA ASP A 360 -4.81 -3.73 29.44
C ASP A 360 -6.31 -3.56 29.30
N TRP A 361 -6.92 -4.30 28.37
CA TRP A 361 -8.35 -4.25 28.06
C TRP A 361 -9.23 -4.72 29.25
N GLY A 362 -8.71 -4.76 30.48
CA GLY A 362 -9.32 -5.39 31.65
C GLY A 362 -9.34 -6.93 31.56
N ILE A 363 -8.68 -7.52 30.57
CA ILE A 363 -8.79 -8.95 30.26
C ILE A 363 -7.75 -9.74 31.06
N ARG A 364 -8.22 -10.70 31.87
CA ARG A 364 -7.36 -11.68 32.55
C ARG A 364 -6.64 -12.59 31.53
N ARG A 365 -5.49 -12.14 31.02
CA ARG A 365 -4.65 -12.84 30.00
C ARG A 365 -4.25 -14.28 30.37
N ARG A 366 -4.27 -14.64 31.66
CA ARG A 366 -3.96 -15.99 32.14
C ARG A 366 -4.91 -17.06 31.58
N ARG A 367 -6.19 -16.72 31.33
CA ARG A 367 -7.18 -17.66 30.74
C ARG A 367 -6.77 -18.08 29.33
N TYR A 368 -6.51 -17.10 28.46
CA TYR A 368 -6.16 -17.31 27.05
C TYR A 368 -4.76 -17.92 26.83
N ARG A 369 -3.81 -17.69 27.74
CA ARG A 369 -2.46 -18.27 27.65
C ARG A 369 -2.47 -19.80 27.72
N ARG A 370 -3.45 -20.41 28.40
CA ARG A 370 -3.56 -21.88 28.54
C ARG A 370 -4.19 -22.56 27.32
N GLU A 371 -4.91 -21.82 26.47
CA GLU A 371 -5.63 -22.36 25.31
C GLU A 371 -4.80 -22.38 24.00
N GLY A 372 -3.71 -21.61 23.89
CA GLY A 372 -3.10 -21.31 22.58
C GLY A 372 -1.73 -21.94 22.29
N ARG A 373 -1.69 -23.02 21.50
CA ARG A 373 -0.51 -23.35 20.66
C ARG A 373 -0.57 -22.45 19.41
N MET A 374 0.25 -21.40 19.34
CA MET A 374 0.35 -20.53 18.14
C MET A 374 1.35 -21.11 17.14
N LEU A 375 0.96 -21.21 15.88
CA LEU A 375 1.82 -21.67 14.78
C LEU A 375 2.13 -20.53 13.82
N ALA A 376 3.33 -20.50 13.26
CA ALA A 376 3.67 -19.61 12.16
C ALA A 376 3.18 -20.20 10.83
N ARG A 377 1.87 -20.12 10.55
CA ARG A 377 1.27 -20.54 9.27
C ARG A 377 0.91 -19.34 8.42
N GLY A 378 1.65 -19.16 7.34
CA GLY A 378 1.46 -18.03 6.42
C GLY A 378 0.50 -18.33 5.28
N PHE A 379 0.29 -17.32 4.43
CA PHE A 379 -0.51 -17.45 3.21
C PHE A 379 0.38 -17.31 1.97
N PRO A 380 0.21 -18.18 0.97
CA PRO A 380 0.96 -18.13 -0.28
C PRO A 380 0.51 -16.96 -1.16
N TYR A 381 1.35 -16.62 -2.15
CA TYR A 381 0.95 -15.73 -3.23
C TYR A 381 -0.11 -16.42 -4.09
N LEU A 382 0.26 -17.46 -4.84
CA LEU A 382 -0.64 -18.22 -5.69
C LEU A 382 -1.45 -19.22 -4.87
N VAL A 383 -2.76 -19.22 -5.08
CA VAL A 383 -3.68 -20.23 -4.56
C VAL A 383 -3.97 -21.22 -5.68
N ARG A 384 -3.73 -22.51 -5.47
CA ARG A 384 -4.04 -23.56 -6.47
C ARG A 384 -5.12 -24.50 -5.94
N PRO A 385 -5.96 -25.07 -6.83
CA PRO A 385 -6.87 -26.14 -6.45
C PRO A 385 -6.12 -27.27 -5.73
N PRO A 386 -6.74 -27.98 -4.77
CA PRO A 386 -6.12 -29.09 -4.05
C PRO A 386 -5.45 -30.12 -4.98
N SER A 387 -6.07 -30.43 -6.12
CA SER A 387 -5.57 -31.36 -7.15
C SER A 387 -4.30 -30.90 -7.88
N GLN A 388 -3.93 -29.62 -7.79
CA GLN A 388 -2.77 -29.02 -8.46
C GLN A 388 -1.75 -28.40 -7.48
N ARG A 389 -1.90 -28.69 -6.18
CA ARG A 389 -0.95 -28.26 -5.15
C ARG A 389 0.38 -28.99 -5.36
N ARG A 390 1.40 -28.26 -5.81
CA ARG A 390 2.80 -28.72 -5.62
C ARG A 390 3.11 -28.72 -4.12
N ARG A 391 3.98 -29.62 -3.67
CA ARG A 391 4.44 -29.78 -2.27
C ARG A 391 4.99 -28.50 -1.60
N SER A 392 5.27 -27.42 -2.33
CA SER A 392 5.79 -26.16 -1.79
C SER A 392 5.22 -24.97 -2.56
N ILE A 393 4.15 -24.35 -2.04
CA ILE A 393 3.91 -22.92 -2.29
C ILE A 393 4.28 -22.20 -1.00
N SER A 394 5.47 -21.60 -0.98
CA SER A 394 5.99 -20.96 0.22
C SER A 394 5.20 -19.67 0.53
N PRO A 395 4.72 -19.49 1.77
CA PRO A 395 4.11 -18.24 2.19
C PRO A 395 5.09 -17.07 2.03
N ARG A 396 4.54 -15.87 1.83
CA ARG A 396 5.30 -14.61 1.83
C ARG A 396 4.70 -13.68 2.86
N LEU A 397 5.52 -12.78 3.41
CA LEU A 397 5.03 -11.82 4.39
C LEU A 397 3.90 -10.95 3.82
N SER A 398 4.07 -10.41 2.61
CA SER A 398 3.07 -9.55 1.93
C SER A 398 1.72 -10.22 1.73
N THR A 399 1.70 -11.50 1.39
CA THR A 399 0.48 -12.28 1.17
C THR A 399 -0.09 -12.78 2.48
N THR A 400 0.76 -13.00 3.49
CA THR A 400 0.32 -13.39 4.84
C THR A 400 -0.43 -12.27 5.54
N VAL A 401 0.12 -11.06 5.57
CA VAL A 401 -0.60 -9.90 6.12
C VAL A 401 -1.86 -9.59 5.31
N GLY A 402 -1.83 -9.84 4.00
CA GLY A 402 -3.01 -9.81 3.14
C GLY A 402 -4.10 -10.79 3.55
N GLY A 403 -3.74 -12.06 3.77
CA GLY A 403 -4.66 -13.10 4.22
C GLY A 403 -5.26 -12.79 5.59
N VAL A 404 -4.43 -12.38 6.55
CA VAL A 404 -4.88 -11.92 7.88
C VAL A 404 -5.91 -10.79 7.75
N CYS A 405 -5.63 -9.79 6.91
CA CYS A 405 -6.55 -8.69 6.65
C CYS A 405 -7.88 -9.17 6.05
N SER A 406 -7.85 -10.04 5.04
CA SER A 406 -9.06 -10.62 4.43
C SER A 406 -9.92 -11.36 5.44
N LEU A 407 -9.32 -12.22 6.26
CA LEU A 407 -10.04 -13.01 7.26
C LEU A 407 -10.59 -12.13 8.37
N ALA A 408 -9.84 -11.11 8.80
CA ALA A 408 -10.30 -10.17 9.82
C ALA A 408 -11.51 -9.37 9.31
N ILE A 409 -11.47 -8.91 8.05
CA ILE A 409 -12.60 -8.24 7.41
C ILE A 409 -13.81 -9.18 7.30
N ALA A 410 -13.60 -10.43 6.88
CA ALA A 410 -14.69 -11.40 6.75
C ALA A 410 -15.37 -11.65 8.09
N LYS A 411 -14.60 -11.92 9.16
CA LYS A 411 -15.14 -12.07 10.51
C LYS A 411 -15.97 -10.85 10.89
N ALA A 412 -15.42 -9.64 10.72
CA ALA A 412 -16.12 -8.40 11.09
C ALA A 412 -17.42 -8.20 10.30
N VAL A 413 -17.41 -8.43 8.98
CA VAL A 413 -18.59 -8.25 8.12
C VAL A 413 -19.66 -9.30 8.45
N LEU A 414 -19.28 -10.57 8.55
CA LEU A 414 -20.22 -11.66 8.85
C LEU A 414 -20.82 -11.50 10.25
N SER A 415 -20.02 -11.10 11.26
CA SER A 415 -20.54 -10.81 12.60
C SER A 415 -21.52 -9.65 12.58
N ARG A 416 -21.20 -8.53 11.91
CA ARG A 416 -22.09 -7.35 11.79
C ARG A 416 -23.42 -7.66 11.12
N GLN A 417 -23.45 -8.66 10.25
CA GLN A 417 -24.64 -9.10 9.53
C GLN A 417 -25.35 -10.28 10.22
N HIS A 418 -24.92 -10.66 11.42
CA HIS A 418 -25.42 -11.82 12.17
C HIS A 418 -25.39 -13.13 11.35
N ALA A 419 -24.42 -13.25 10.44
CA ALA A 419 -24.26 -14.37 9.52
C ALA A 419 -23.06 -15.26 9.87
N LEU A 420 -22.25 -14.90 10.88
CA LEU A 420 -21.06 -15.66 11.25
C LEU A 420 -21.43 -16.90 12.08
N LYS A 421 -21.24 -18.08 11.49
CA LYS A 421 -21.41 -19.37 12.18
C LYS A 421 -20.23 -19.67 13.11
N GLU A 422 -20.50 -20.26 14.27
CA GLU A 422 -19.50 -20.57 15.30
C GLU A 422 -18.33 -21.43 14.76
N ALA A 423 -18.63 -22.47 13.98
CA ALA A 423 -17.61 -23.32 13.38
C ALA A 423 -16.67 -22.56 12.43
N LEU A 424 -17.21 -21.60 11.67
CA LEU A 424 -16.41 -20.73 10.81
C LEU A 424 -15.59 -19.73 11.65
N GLU A 425 -16.19 -19.14 12.68
CA GLU A 425 -15.50 -18.22 13.59
C GLU A 425 -14.27 -18.86 14.23
N LYS A 426 -14.39 -20.09 14.78
CA LYS A 426 -13.27 -20.84 15.35
C LYS A 426 -12.11 -21.00 14.36
N ARG A 427 -12.42 -21.32 13.10
CA ARG A 427 -11.44 -21.46 12.01
C ARG A 427 -10.79 -20.13 11.65
N LEU A 428 -11.59 -19.05 11.54
CA LEU A 428 -11.09 -17.69 11.28
C LEU A 428 -10.15 -17.24 12.39
N ASN A 429 -10.54 -17.40 13.65
CA ASN A 429 -9.74 -17.03 14.82
C ASN A 429 -8.39 -17.77 14.83
N SER A 430 -8.40 -19.08 14.59
CA SER A 430 -7.17 -19.88 14.47
C SER A 430 -6.26 -19.39 13.35
N ALA A 431 -6.80 -19.19 12.15
CA ALA A 431 -6.03 -18.76 11.00
C ALA A 431 -5.47 -17.33 11.13
N ILE A 432 -6.25 -16.40 11.70
CA ILE A 432 -5.81 -15.04 12.01
C ILE A 432 -4.65 -15.07 13.01
N ARG A 433 -4.80 -15.83 14.11
CA ARG A 433 -3.76 -15.98 15.14
C ARG A 433 -2.46 -16.51 14.55
N ASP A 434 -2.54 -17.54 13.73
CA ASP A 434 -1.35 -18.15 13.13
C ASP A 434 -0.70 -17.26 12.06
N GLY A 435 -1.50 -16.54 11.27
CA GLY A 435 -1.00 -15.54 10.33
C GLY A 435 -0.29 -14.38 11.04
N CYS A 436 -0.79 -13.95 12.20
CA CYS A 436 -0.09 -13.01 13.07
C CYS A 436 1.20 -13.61 13.64
N GLY A 437 1.21 -14.89 14.02
CA GLY A 437 2.40 -15.63 14.44
C GLY A 437 3.49 -15.66 13.36
N TYR A 438 3.11 -15.97 12.11
CA TYR A 438 3.99 -15.91 10.95
C TYR A 438 4.52 -14.48 10.72
N THR A 439 3.64 -13.49 10.80
CA THR A 439 4.00 -12.08 10.62
C THR A 439 5.04 -11.64 11.65
N ALA A 440 4.86 -12.01 12.92
CA ALA A 440 5.81 -11.70 13.99
C ALA A 440 7.18 -12.37 13.76
N LYS A 441 7.20 -13.65 13.35
CA LYS A 441 8.43 -14.39 13.02
C LYS A 441 9.22 -13.74 11.88
N HIS A 442 8.52 -13.22 10.87
CA HIS A 442 9.13 -12.66 9.66
C HIS A 442 9.25 -11.13 9.68
N PHE A 443 8.91 -10.46 10.80
CA PHE A 443 8.89 -9.01 10.88
C PHE A 443 10.28 -8.39 10.62
N ASP A 444 11.35 -9.03 11.10
CA ASP A 444 12.73 -8.56 10.90
C ASP A 444 13.16 -8.53 9.42
N ASN A 445 12.51 -9.29 8.54
CA ASN A 445 12.80 -9.24 7.10
C ASN A 445 12.52 -7.85 6.49
N LEU A 446 11.58 -7.09 7.06
CA LEU A 446 11.31 -5.72 6.64
C LEU A 446 12.31 -4.72 7.19
N LEU A 447 13.08 -5.12 8.19
CA LEU A 447 13.96 -4.27 8.97
C LEU A 447 15.42 -4.36 8.50
N ASN A 448 15.73 -5.34 7.65
CA ASN A 448 17.06 -5.61 7.12
C ASN A 448 17.48 -4.61 6.01
N LEU A 449 17.65 -3.34 6.39
CA LEU A 449 18.08 -2.28 5.48
C LEU A 449 19.53 -2.49 5.02
N GLN A 450 19.79 -2.23 3.74
CA GLN A 450 21.13 -2.24 3.18
C GLN A 450 21.76 -0.84 3.28
N LYS A 451 23.03 -0.75 3.68
CA LYS A 451 23.78 0.51 3.69
C LYS A 451 24.29 0.80 2.27
N GLY A 452 23.95 1.96 1.71
CA GLY A 452 24.39 2.40 0.38
C GLY A 452 24.89 3.84 0.41
N GLY A 453 26.20 4.03 0.56
CA GLY A 453 26.80 5.36 0.78
C GLY A 453 26.25 6.01 2.06
N ASN A 454 25.87 7.29 1.98
CA ASN A 454 25.28 8.06 3.08
C ASN A 454 23.75 7.84 3.25
N SER A 455 23.20 6.71 2.77
CA SER A 455 21.76 6.46 2.82
C SER A 455 21.42 4.98 3.04
N TYR A 456 20.22 4.73 3.55
CA TYR A 456 19.65 3.39 3.67
C TYR A 456 18.91 3.00 2.39
N LEU A 457 18.97 1.72 2.04
CA LEU A 457 18.23 1.12 0.95
C LEU A 457 17.31 0.01 1.50
N PRO A 458 16.09 -0.13 0.95
CA PRO A 458 15.22 -1.23 1.34
C PRO A 458 15.83 -2.60 0.95
N PRO A 459 15.47 -3.69 1.65
CA PRO A 459 15.76 -5.05 1.22
C PRO A 459 15.27 -5.29 -0.21
N ARG A 460 15.98 -6.11 -0.99
CA ARG A 460 15.64 -6.44 -2.38
C ARG A 460 14.30 -7.19 -2.47
N SER A 461 13.21 -6.46 -2.60
CA SER A 461 11.84 -6.97 -2.77
C SER A 461 11.04 -6.03 -3.66
N SER A 462 10.48 -6.54 -4.76
CA SER A 462 9.67 -5.75 -5.70
C SER A 462 8.38 -5.16 -5.10
N TRP A 463 8.06 -5.45 -3.83
CA TRP A 463 6.80 -5.10 -3.17
C TRP A 463 7.01 -4.53 -1.76
N TYR A 464 8.14 -3.89 -1.50
CA TYR A 464 8.53 -3.48 -0.15
C TYR A 464 7.56 -2.48 0.50
N PHE A 465 7.25 -1.37 -0.18
CA PHE A 465 6.32 -0.36 0.37
C PHE A 465 4.89 -0.88 0.45
N TYR A 466 4.47 -1.68 -0.54
CA TYR A 466 3.22 -2.42 -0.48
C TYR A 466 3.12 -3.31 0.76
N THR A 467 4.18 -4.04 1.10
CA THR A 467 4.21 -4.94 2.27
C THR A 467 4.05 -4.18 3.57
N TRP A 468 4.69 -3.01 3.70
CA TRP A 468 4.50 -2.12 4.85
C TRP A 468 3.06 -1.65 4.99
N TRP A 469 2.44 -1.17 3.91
CA TRP A 469 1.03 -0.77 3.97
C TRP A 469 0.11 -1.96 4.26
N ALA A 470 0.40 -3.14 3.71
CA ALA A 470 -0.36 -4.35 4.02
C ALA A 470 -0.21 -4.80 5.48
N LEU A 471 0.97 -4.61 6.08
CA LEU A 471 1.22 -4.84 7.51
C LEU A 471 0.40 -3.89 8.39
N GLU A 472 0.39 -2.59 8.06
CA GLU A 472 -0.41 -1.59 8.79
C GLU A 472 -1.88 -1.99 8.83
N ARG A 473 -2.42 -2.40 7.68
CA ARG A 473 -3.81 -2.87 7.57
C ARG A 473 -4.07 -4.12 8.40
N ALA A 474 -3.22 -5.13 8.28
CA ALA A 474 -3.37 -6.37 9.04
C ALA A 474 -3.34 -6.11 10.56
N CYS A 475 -2.41 -5.26 11.02
CA CYS A 475 -2.30 -4.91 12.43
C CYS A 475 -3.49 -4.08 12.92
N ALA A 476 -3.93 -3.09 12.13
CA ALA A 476 -5.11 -2.28 12.44
C ALA A 476 -6.38 -3.14 12.53
N MET A 477 -6.59 -4.03 11.57
CA MET A 477 -7.75 -4.93 11.54
C MET A 477 -7.74 -5.98 12.66
N THR A 478 -6.56 -6.36 13.15
CA THR A 478 -6.44 -7.32 14.26
C THR A 478 -6.28 -6.67 15.63
N LEU A 479 -6.30 -5.33 15.68
CA LEU A 479 -6.04 -4.53 16.88
C LEU A 479 -4.67 -4.83 17.51
N LEU A 480 -3.70 -5.27 16.70
CA LEU A 480 -2.34 -5.50 17.15
C LEU A 480 -1.56 -4.20 17.18
N GLU A 481 -1.00 -3.87 18.34
CA GLU A 481 -0.12 -2.70 18.53
C GLU A 481 1.36 -3.06 18.51
N ARG A 482 1.68 -4.33 18.82
CA ARG A 482 3.05 -4.81 18.91
C ARG A 482 3.22 -6.09 18.11
N LEU A 483 4.35 -6.18 17.41
CA LEU A 483 4.82 -7.39 16.73
C LEU A 483 6.23 -7.71 17.22
N ALA A 484 6.49 -8.99 17.53
CA ALA A 484 7.78 -9.43 18.08
C ALA A 484 8.27 -8.52 19.23
N GLY A 485 7.36 -8.16 20.15
CA GLY A 485 7.63 -7.30 21.31
C GLY A 485 7.79 -5.80 21.02
N ARG A 486 7.84 -5.37 19.76
CA ARG A 486 8.09 -3.98 19.35
C ARG A 486 6.82 -3.30 18.86
N ASP A 487 6.71 -1.99 19.08
CA ASP A 487 5.70 -1.16 18.42
C ASP A 487 5.98 -1.15 16.91
N TRP A 488 5.17 -1.89 16.15
CA TRP A 488 5.42 -2.12 14.73
C TRP A 488 5.33 -0.83 13.93
N TRP A 489 4.46 0.10 14.33
CA TRP A 489 4.28 1.36 13.62
C TRP A 489 5.45 2.28 13.87
N ARG A 490 5.91 2.42 15.12
CA ARG A 490 7.06 3.27 15.42
C ARG A 490 8.33 2.79 14.74
N VAL A 491 8.55 1.47 14.73
CA VAL A 491 9.68 0.86 14.03
C VAL A 491 9.56 1.09 12.53
N GLY A 492 8.42 0.77 11.93
CA GLY A 492 8.21 0.95 10.49
C GLY A 492 8.25 2.41 10.05
N ALA A 493 7.67 3.34 10.82
CA ALA A 493 7.67 4.75 10.50
C ALA A 493 9.09 5.33 10.56
N THR A 494 9.89 4.86 11.53
CA THR A 494 11.32 5.17 11.58
C THR A 494 12.00 4.71 10.28
N VAL A 495 11.80 3.46 9.86
CA VAL A 495 12.37 2.91 8.63
C VAL A 495 11.92 3.71 7.40
N ILE A 496 10.62 3.87 7.20
CA ILE A 496 10.06 4.51 6.00
C ILE A 496 10.51 5.97 5.88
N VAL A 497 10.56 6.74 6.98
CA VAL A 497 11.05 8.13 6.93
C VAL A 497 12.51 8.20 6.47
N HIS A 498 13.38 7.29 6.93
CA HIS A 498 14.79 7.28 6.52
C HIS A 498 15.00 6.86 5.06
N LEU A 499 14.01 6.18 4.45
CA LEU A 499 14.04 5.79 3.04
C LEU A 499 13.51 6.88 2.10
N GLN A 500 12.99 8.01 2.62
CA GLN A 500 12.47 9.09 1.79
C GLN A 500 13.62 9.81 1.05
N LYS A 501 13.43 10.05 -0.25
CA LYS A 501 14.38 10.78 -1.09
C LYS A 501 14.25 12.29 -0.89
N LYS A 502 15.26 13.03 -1.34
CA LYS A 502 15.28 14.51 -1.27
C LYS A 502 14.09 15.17 -2.00
N ASP A 503 13.60 14.53 -3.06
CA ASP A 503 12.43 14.99 -3.85
C ASP A 503 11.07 14.67 -3.19
N GLY A 504 11.08 14.03 -2.02
CA GLY A 504 9.88 13.64 -1.28
C GLY A 504 9.30 12.28 -1.68
N SER A 505 9.79 11.65 -2.75
CA SER A 505 9.32 10.35 -3.21
C SER A 505 9.96 9.18 -2.45
N TRP A 506 9.31 8.03 -2.57
CA TRP A 506 9.87 6.73 -2.23
C TRP A 506 9.99 5.88 -3.49
N ASN A 507 11.04 5.08 -3.57
CA ASN A 507 11.20 4.09 -4.62
C ASN A 507 12.03 2.89 -4.16
N HIS A 508 11.89 1.77 -4.86
CA HIS A 508 12.68 0.57 -4.61
C HIS A 508 13.67 0.34 -5.77
N ARG A 509 14.94 -0.01 -5.47
CA ARG A 509 15.92 -0.40 -6.48
C ARG A 509 15.71 -1.88 -6.84
N GLY A 510 14.88 -2.17 -7.85
CA GLY A 510 14.63 -3.53 -8.33
C GLY A 510 14.17 -3.60 -9.79
N VAL A 511 14.33 -4.78 -10.40
CA VAL A 511 14.17 -5.08 -11.85
C VAL A 511 12.72 -5.01 -12.36
N THR A 512 11.73 -4.75 -11.51
CA THR A 512 10.32 -4.68 -11.95
C THR A 512 9.55 -3.54 -11.26
N GLY A 513 9.26 -2.47 -12.00
CA GLY A 513 7.88 -1.96 -12.12
C GLY A 513 7.22 -1.17 -10.98
N GLU A 514 7.74 -1.08 -9.75
CA GLU A 514 7.15 -0.16 -8.76
C GLU A 514 7.57 1.27 -9.10
N GLN A 515 6.72 1.93 -9.89
CA GLN A 515 6.91 3.33 -10.26
C GLN A 515 6.94 4.17 -8.98
N SER A 516 7.86 5.14 -8.91
CA SER A 516 8.04 6.00 -7.73
C SER A 516 6.72 6.55 -7.18
N THR A 517 5.73 6.79 -8.05
CA THR A 517 4.37 7.20 -7.69
C THR A 517 3.62 6.18 -6.80
N ILE A 518 3.64 4.89 -7.16
CA ILE A 518 2.96 3.82 -6.42
C ILE A 518 3.65 3.59 -5.07
N ALA A 519 4.99 3.48 -5.08
CA ALA A 519 5.79 3.33 -3.86
C ALA A 519 5.57 4.49 -2.88
N THR A 520 5.52 5.73 -3.41
CA THR A 520 5.21 6.93 -2.62
C THR A 520 3.82 6.86 -2.01
N ALA A 521 2.81 6.45 -2.78
CA ALA A 521 1.46 6.30 -2.25
C ALA A 521 1.39 5.26 -1.12
N PHE A 522 1.98 4.07 -1.28
CA PHE A 522 2.00 3.06 -0.22
C PHE A 522 2.79 3.50 1.02
N ALA A 523 3.94 4.16 0.85
CA ALA A 523 4.70 4.72 1.96
C ALA A 523 3.88 5.76 2.74
N MET A 524 3.18 6.65 2.03
CA MET A 524 2.30 7.65 2.64
C MET A 524 1.12 7.00 3.37
N LEU A 525 0.50 5.97 2.80
CA LEU A 525 -0.61 5.26 3.44
C LEU A 525 -0.18 4.56 4.73
N PHE A 526 0.99 3.92 4.73
CA PHE A 526 1.59 3.34 5.93
C PHE A 526 1.88 4.40 7.00
N LEU A 527 2.55 5.49 6.62
CA LEU A 527 2.92 6.58 7.54
C LEU A 527 1.70 7.28 8.13
N ALA A 528 0.68 7.48 7.30
CA ALA A 528 -0.59 8.01 7.74
C ALA A 528 -1.30 7.05 8.69
N ARG A 529 -1.08 5.73 8.66
CA ARG A 529 -1.78 4.80 9.57
C ARG A 529 -3.28 5.05 9.58
N GLY A 530 -3.88 5.07 8.39
CA GLY A 530 -5.27 5.50 8.19
C GLY A 530 -6.29 4.38 8.25
N THR A 531 -5.88 3.13 8.41
CA THR A 531 -6.82 2.01 8.31
C THR A 531 -7.74 1.98 9.51
N LEU A 532 -9.05 2.06 9.24
CA LEU A 532 -10.06 1.94 10.29
C LEU A 532 -10.04 0.53 10.87
N PRO A 533 -9.91 0.37 12.19
CA PRO A 533 -10.01 -0.94 12.81
C PRO A 533 -11.41 -1.53 12.58
N VAL A 534 -11.49 -2.86 12.62
CA VAL A 534 -12.75 -3.64 12.46
C VAL A 534 -13.83 -3.25 13.48
N VAL A 535 -13.40 -2.92 14.69
CA VAL A 535 -14.19 -2.38 15.80
C VAL A 535 -13.43 -1.18 16.34
N GLY A 536 -14.10 -0.08 16.67
CA GLY A 536 -13.42 1.18 17.04
C GLY A 536 -13.63 2.33 16.06
N GLU A 537 -13.63 3.54 16.62
CA GLU A 537 -13.13 4.75 15.96
C GLU A 537 -11.59 4.68 15.81
N PRO A 538 -11.00 5.36 14.83
CA PRO A 538 -9.56 5.55 14.78
C PRO A 538 -9.11 6.25 16.07
N ARG A 539 -8.39 5.53 16.96
CA ARG A 539 -7.81 6.08 18.19
C ARG A 539 -6.97 7.33 17.88
N GLY A 540 -6.76 8.24 18.83
CA GLY A 540 -6.02 9.50 18.62
C GLY A 540 -4.60 9.40 18.01
N ASP A 541 -4.04 8.18 17.91
CA ASP A 541 -2.75 7.86 17.26
C ASP A 541 -2.90 7.28 15.85
N VAL A 542 -4.10 6.82 15.50
CA VAL A 542 -4.56 6.65 14.12
C VAL A 542 -4.77 8.06 13.62
N VAL A 543 -4.12 8.39 12.52
CA VAL A 543 -4.23 9.72 11.92
C VAL A 543 -5.60 9.74 11.24
N ALA A 544 -6.66 9.92 12.03
CA ALA A 544 -8.04 10.03 11.56
C ALA A 544 -8.14 11.07 10.44
N THR A 545 -7.24 12.05 10.47
CA THR A 545 -6.98 12.99 9.40
C THR A 545 -5.48 13.22 9.33
N GLY A 546 -4.84 13.16 8.15
CA GLY A 546 -3.46 13.68 7.98
C GLY A 546 -3.27 15.03 8.69
N SER A 547 -4.35 15.81 8.72
CA SER A 547 -4.55 17.08 9.43
C SER A 547 -4.31 17.05 10.96
N SER A 548 -4.55 15.96 11.68
CA SER A 548 -4.30 15.90 13.13
C SER A 548 -2.81 15.98 13.48
N MET A 549 -1.93 15.60 12.54
CA MET A 549 -0.48 15.82 12.65
C MET A 549 -0.04 17.25 12.29
N PHE A 550 -0.89 18.04 11.64
CA PHE A 550 -0.60 19.41 11.19
C PHE A 550 -1.28 20.50 12.05
N LYS A 551 -2.26 20.14 12.90
CA LYS A 551 -2.86 21.08 13.86
C LYS A 551 -1.95 21.26 15.08
N LYS A 552 -1.56 22.49 15.41
CA LYS A 552 -1.10 22.84 16.77
C LYS A 552 -2.26 22.50 17.71
N LYS A 553 -1.96 21.89 18.88
CA LYS A 553 -2.99 21.79 19.94
C LYS A 553 -3.55 23.20 20.16
N PRO A 554 -4.89 23.38 20.22
CA PRO A 554 -5.43 24.62 20.76
C PRO A 554 -4.81 24.80 22.16
N LYS A 555 -4.39 26.03 22.46
CA LYS A 555 -3.83 26.38 23.76
C LYS A 555 -4.87 26.12 24.85
#